data_AF-A0A1I1J1C6-F1
#
_entry.id   AF-A0A1I1J1C6-F1
#
_cell.length_a   1.000
_cell.length_b   1.000
_cell.length_c   1.000
_cell.angle_alpha   90.00
_cell.angle_beta   90.00
_cell.angle_gamma   90.00
#
_symmetry.space_group_name_H-M   'P 1'
#
loop_
_entity.id
_entity.type
_entity.pdbx_description
1 polymer ?
#
loop_
_entity_poly.entity_id
_entity_poly.type
_entity_poly.pdbx_seq_one_letter_code
_entity_poly.pdbx_strand_id
1 'polypeptide(L)'
;MLVLLHDDGSSEQVLMGNQPQSGQKVQYTVPANTWQAGYLIEGGRFALFGCTMAPGFCGKHFLAGTSDELIPLYPDQEEIIKRLSVNGHETQMPAEFENN
;
A
#
# COMPACT_ATOMS: atom_id res chain seq x y z
N MET A 1 1.88 -9.34 3.91
CA MET A 1 2.99 -8.38 3.78
C MET A 1 2.41 -7.05 3.36
N LEU A 2 2.81 -5.97 4.04
CA LEU A 2 2.54 -4.59 3.63
C LEU A 2 3.86 -4.02 3.06
N VAL A 3 3.82 -3.43 1.88
CA VAL A 3 4.95 -2.84 1.17
C VAL A 3 4.74 -1.35 1.13
N LEU A 4 5.77 -0.59 1.52
CA LEU A 4 5.76 0.87 1.61
C LEU A 4 6.88 1.43 0.76
N LEU A 5 6.57 2.40 -0.10
CA LEU A 5 7.58 3.16 -0.87
C LEU A 5 7.51 4.62 -0.41
N HIS A 6 8.64 5.11 0.10
CA HIS A 6 8.75 6.43 0.72
C HIS A 6 9.26 7.48 -0.26
N ASP A 7 8.92 8.73 -0.02
CA ASP A 7 9.24 9.89 -0.87
C ASP A 7 10.76 10.12 -1.03
N ASP A 8 11.57 9.61 -0.10
CA ASP A 8 13.03 9.68 -0.14
C ASP A 8 13.69 8.58 -1.01
N GLY A 9 12.87 7.74 -1.67
CA GLY A 9 13.32 6.63 -2.51
C GLY A 9 13.53 5.32 -1.74
N SER A 10 13.43 5.33 -0.41
CA SER A 10 13.53 4.11 0.40
C SER A 10 12.24 3.28 0.36
N SER A 11 12.35 2.01 0.72
CA SER A 11 11.21 1.09 0.80
C SER A 11 11.24 0.26 2.08
N GLU A 12 10.07 -0.05 2.62
CA GLU A 12 9.89 -0.88 3.81
C GLU A 12 8.92 -2.04 3.52
N GLN A 13 9.18 -3.21 4.12
CA GLN A 13 8.22 -4.31 4.17
C GLN A 13 7.84 -4.60 5.62
N VAL A 14 6.54 -4.51 5.92
CA VAL A 14 5.98 -4.76 7.24
C VAL A 14 5.22 -6.08 7.24
N LEU A 15 5.69 -7.03 8.05
CA LEU A 15 5.01 -8.30 8.23
C LEU A 15 3.81 -8.12 9.16
N MET A 16 2.62 -7.94 8.58
CA MET A 16 1.37 -7.88 9.35
C MET A 16 0.95 -9.27 9.85
N GLY A 17 0.48 -9.37 11.09
CA GLY A 17 0.00 -10.62 11.68
C GLY A 17 -0.20 -10.55 13.20
N ASN A 18 -0.63 -11.66 13.80
CA ASN A 18 -1.03 -11.73 15.20
C ASN A 18 0.03 -12.33 16.14
N GLN A 19 1.28 -12.48 15.68
CA GLN A 19 2.40 -13.00 16.48
C GLN A 19 3.50 -11.95 16.70
N PRO A 20 3.30 -10.97 17.61
CA PRO A 20 4.28 -9.91 17.88
C PRO A 20 5.67 -10.42 18.29
N GLN A 21 5.72 -11.56 18.99
CA GLN A 21 6.97 -12.18 19.43
C GLN A 21 7.83 -12.66 18.25
N SER A 22 7.21 -12.88 17.09
CA SER A 22 7.86 -13.25 15.82
C SER A 22 8.15 -12.04 14.93
N GLY A 23 8.06 -10.81 15.46
CA GLY A 23 8.27 -9.57 14.71
C GLY A 23 7.08 -9.09 13.89
N GLN A 24 5.94 -9.79 13.93
CA GLN A 24 4.74 -9.38 13.21
C GLN A 24 4.09 -8.15 13.84
N LYS A 25 3.43 -7.32 13.03
CA LYS A 25 2.68 -6.14 13.49
C LYS A 25 1.17 -6.42 13.41
N VAL A 26 0.50 -6.30 14.55
CA VAL A 26 -0.98 -6.37 14.62
C VAL A 26 -1.60 -5.09 14.06
N GLN A 27 -0.95 -3.95 14.31
CA GLN A 27 -1.33 -2.63 13.85
C GLN A 27 -0.08 -1.89 13.36
N TYR A 28 -0.24 -1.10 12.31
CA TYR A 28 0.83 -0.27 11.76
C TYR A 28 0.24 1.06 11.28
N THR A 29 0.96 2.16 11.52
CA THR A 29 0.58 3.48 11.01
C THR A 29 1.46 3.79 9.81
N VAL A 30 0.87 3.79 8.62
CA VAL A 30 1.58 4.18 7.40
C VAL A 30 1.75 5.70 7.40
N PRO A 31 2.98 6.22 7.20
CA PRO A 31 3.20 7.65 7.08
C PRO A 31 2.40 8.28 5.92
N ALA A 32 2.05 9.55 6.04
CA ALA A 32 1.43 10.29 4.94
C ALA A 32 2.36 10.30 3.70
N ASN A 33 1.75 10.43 2.51
CA ASN A 33 2.43 10.45 1.20
C ASN A 33 3.18 9.16 0.81
N THR A 34 3.09 8.10 1.60
CA THR A 34 3.72 6.81 1.30
C THR A 34 2.85 5.99 0.34
N TRP A 35 3.44 5.45 -0.73
CA TRP A 35 2.78 4.42 -1.54
C TRP A 35 2.64 3.14 -0.73
N GLN A 36 1.45 2.55 -0.65
CA GLN A 36 1.24 1.28 0.05
C GLN A 36 0.63 0.21 -0.86
N ALA A 37 1.08 -1.03 -0.70
CA ALA A 37 0.45 -2.21 -1.30
C ALA A 37 0.49 -3.40 -0.34
N GLY A 38 -0.46 -4.33 -0.47
CA GLY A 38 -0.56 -5.51 0.40
C GLY A 38 -0.69 -6.81 -0.39
N TYR A 39 -0.01 -7.86 0.07
CA TYR A 39 -0.15 -9.22 -0.48
C TYR A 39 -0.07 -10.31 0.60
N LEU A 40 -0.68 -11.46 0.34
CA LEU A 40 -0.57 -12.63 1.21
C LEU A 40 0.82 -13.25 1.10
N ILE A 41 1.45 -13.54 2.24
CA ILE A 41 2.68 -14.35 2.27
C ILE A 41 2.36 -15.81 1.88
N GLU A 42 3.40 -16.59 1.59
CA GLU A 42 3.26 -18.01 1.27
C GLU A 42 2.42 -18.76 2.34
N GLY A 43 1.51 -19.61 1.89
CA GLY A 43 0.56 -20.32 2.75
C GLY A 43 -0.65 -19.49 3.24
N GLY A 44 -0.64 -18.16 3.04
CA GLY A 44 -1.78 -17.30 3.32
C GLY A 44 -2.93 -17.52 2.35
N ARG A 45 -4.16 -17.71 2.87
CA ARG A 45 -5.37 -17.89 2.05
C ARG A 45 -6.25 -16.64 1.99
N PHE A 46 -6.35 -15.92 3.11
CA PHE A 46 -7.08 -14.66 3.21
C PHE A 46 -6.48 -13.83 4.34
N ALA A 47 -6.72 -12.52 4.30
CA ALA A 47 -6.42 -11.58 5.38
C ALA A 47 -7.56 -10.57 5.46
N LEU A 48 -7.88 -10.15 6.68
CA LEU A 48 -8.85 -9.09 6.95
C LEU A 48 -8.16 -8.05 7.83
N PHE A 49 -8.25 -6.78 7.44
CA PHE A 49 -7.72 -5.66 8.20
C PHE A 49 -8.69 -4.49 8.12
N GLY A 50 -8.68 -3.66 9.17
CA GLY A 50 -9.31 -2.34 9.14
C GLY A 50 -8.28 -1.28 8.77
N CYS A 51 -8.70 -0.27 8.03
CA CYS A 51 -7.90 0.91 7.77
C CYS A 51 -8.69 2.15 8.23
N THR A 52 -8.10 2.92 9.13
CA THR A 52 -8.66 4.19 9.60
C THR A 52 -7.72 5.30 9.18
N MET A 53 -8.27 6.39 8.68
CA MET A 53 -7.52 7.57 8.25
C MET A 53 -8.04 8.82 8.96
N ALA A 54 -7.12 9.75 9.22
CA ALA A 54 -7.42 11.07 9.77
C ALA A 54 -6.57 12.12 9.03
N PRO A 55 -7.18 13.11 8.34
CA PRO A 55 -8.61 13.31 8.10
C PRO A 55 -9.31 12.13 7.38
N GLY A 56 -10.64 12.12 7.39
CA GLY A 56 -11.42 11.04 6.77
C GLY A 56 -11.11 10.86 5.27
N PHE A 57 -11.39 9.66 4.76
CA PHE A 57 -11.18 9.35 3.36
C PHE A 57 -11.98 10.28 2.44
N CYS A 58 -11.35 10.71 1.34
CA CYS A 58 -12.01 11.40 0.26
C CYS A 58 -11.35 10.93 -1.04
N GLY A 59 -12.14 10.64 -2.08
CA GLY A 59 -11.64 10.20 -3.38
C GLY A 59 -10.58 11.13 -3.98
N LYS A 60 -10.66 12.44 -3.68
CA LYS A 60 -9.64 13.44 -4.09
C LYS A 60 -8.26 13.24 -3.46
N HIS A 61 -8.17 12.47 -2.38
CA HIS A 61 -6.92 12.12 -1.69
C HIS A 61 -6.39 10.75 -2.11
N PHE A 62 -7.10 10.03 -2.99
CA PHE A 62 -6.66 8.74 -3.49
C PHE A 62 -5.89 8.90 -4.80
N LEU A 63 -4.74 8.25 -4.86
CA LEU A 63 -3.98 8.05 -6.08
C LEU A 63 -3.47 6.61 -6.09
N ALA A 64 -3.70 5.91 -7.20
CA ALA A 64 -3.06 4.63 -7.46
C ALA A 64 -1.83 4.82 -8.34
N GLY A 65 -0.74 4.12 -8.02
CA GLY A 65 0.49 4.20 -8.78
C GLY A 65 0.49 3.24 -9.96
N THR A 66 1.12 3.65 -11.06
CA THR A 66 1.38 2.79 -12.21
C THR A 66 2.81 2.24 -12.18
N SER A 67 3.05 1.11 -12.84
CA SER A 67 4.41 0.57 -12.97
C SER A 67 5.36 1.55 -13.65
N ASP A 68 4.91 2.19 -14.72
CA ASP A 68 5.73 3.11 -15.53
C ASP A 68 6.18 4.33 -14.72
N GLU A 69 5.37 4.79 -13.76
CA GLU A 69 5.72 5.89 -12.87
C GLU A 69 6.60 5.45 -11.68
N LEU A 70 6.32 4.28 -11.10
CA LEU A 70 6.95 3.86 -9.84
C LEU A 70 8.29 3.14 -10.04
N ILE A 71 8.47 2.34 -11.09
CA ILE A 71 9.72 1.60 -11.32
C ILE A 71 10.94 2.53 -11.44
N PRO A 72 10.87 3.67 -12.16
CA PRO A 72 11.99 4.60 -12.22
C PRO A 72 12.38 5.21 -10.87
N LEU A 73 11.42 5.32 -9.95
CA LEU A 73 11.63 5.89 -8.60
C LEU A 73 12.12 4.83 -7.60
N TYR A 74 11.72 3.58 -7.78
CA TYR A 74 12.00 2.46 -6.88
C TYR A 74 12.47 1.22 -7.66
N PRO A 75 13.63 1.28 -8.33
CA PRO A 75 14.08 0.20 -9.22
C PRO A 75 14.27 -1.13 -8.48
N ASP A 76 14.69 -1.10 -7.21
CA ASP A 76 14.87 -2.30 -6.39
C ASP A 76 13.55 -3.01 -6.04
N GLN A 77 12.41 -2.36 -6.30
CA GLN A 77 11.06 -2.88 -6.06
C GLN A 77 10.31 -3.22 -7.37
N GLU A 78 11.03 -3.32 -8.50
CA GLU A 78 10.42 -3.54 -9.82
C GLU A 78 9.45 -4.73 -9.86
N GLU A 79 9.84 -5.88 -9.31
CA GLU A 79 9.01 -7.09 -9.34
C GLU A 79 7.68 -6.88 -8.60
N ILE A 80 7.73 -6.27 -7.42
CA ILE A 80 6.53 -6.07 -6.60
C ILE A 80 5.63 -4.98 -7.17
N ILE A 81 6.22 -3.94 -7.78
CA ILE A 81 5.50 -2.88 -8.46
C ILE A 81 4.74 -3.44 -9.67
N LYS A 82 5.40 -4.23 -10.53
CA LYS A 82 4.74 -4.91 -11.66
C LYS A 82 3.57 -5.78 -11.24
N ARG A 83 3.68 -6.40 -10.07
CA ARG A 83 2.64 -7.28 -9.52
C ARG A 83 1.45 -6.54 -8.94
N LEU A 84 1.67 -5.41 -8.27
CA LEU A 84 0.66 -4.77 -7.40
C LEU A 84 0.19 -3.38 -7.86
N SER A 85 0.87 -2.77 -8.83
CA SER A 85 0.44 -1.49 -9.42
C SER A 85 -0.74 -1.65 -10.38
N VAL A 86 -1.36 -0.53 -10.74
CA VAL A 86 -2.47 -0.52 -11.71
C VAL A 86 -1.96 -0.79 -13.12
N ASN A 87 -2.51 -1.82 -13.75
CA ASN A 87 -2.29 -2.15 -15.16
C ASN A 87 -3.48 -1.65 -16.00
N GLY A 88 -3.52 -0.33 -16.24
CA GLY A 88 -4.51 0.32 -17.10
C GLY A 88 -5.87 0.58 -16.43
N HIS A 89 -6.14 1.87 -16.14
CA HIS A 89 -7.13 2.71 -16.83
C HIS A 89 -7.70 3.83 -15.93
N GLU A 90 -7.62 3.71 -14.61
CA GLU A 90 -7.95 4.80 -13.70
C GLU A 90 -7.05 4.76 -12.46
N THR A 91 -6.29 5.83 -12.24
CA THR A 91 -5.44 6.02 -11.06
C THR A 91 -6.10 6.90 -10.00
N GLN A 92 -7.26 7.48 -10.32
CA GLN A 92 -7.99 8.39 -9.46
C GLN A 92 -9.36 7.79 -9.14
N MET A 93 -9.88 8.11 -7.96
CA MET A 93 -11.27 7.80 -7.62
C MET A 93 -12.17 9.02 -7.92
N PRO A 94 -13.48 8.80 -8.16
CA PRO A 94 -14.44 9.89 -8.27
C PRO A 94 -14.39 10.81 -7.06
N ALA A 95 -14.47 12.12 -7.29
CA ALA A 95 -14.32 13.12 -6.23
C ALA A 95 -15.42 13.02 -5.16
N GLU A 96 -16.61 12.57 -5.56
CA GLU A 96 -17.78 12.34 -4.74
C GLU A 96 -17.71 11.06 -3.87
N PHE A 97 -16.63 10.28 -3.96
CA PHE A 97 -16.40 9.15 -3.06
C PHE A 97 -15.93 9.67 -1.70
N GLU A 98 -16.88 10.17 -0.92
CA GLU A 98 -16.70 10.55 0.48
C GLU A 98 -17.41 9.51 1.36
N ASN A 99 -16.85 9.23 2.54
CA ASN A 99 -17.50 8.35 3.52
C ASN A 99 -18.87 8.95 3.89
N ASN A 100 -19.96 8.35 3.42
CA ASN A 100 -21.33 8.62 3.90
C ASN A 100 -21.48 8.18 5.35
#